data_AF-A0A832CRX6-F1
#
_entry.id   AF-A0A832CRX6-F1
#
_cell.length_a   1.000
_cell.length_b   1.000
_cell.length_c   1.000
_cell.angle_alpha   90.00
_cell.angle_beta   90.00
_cell.angle_gamma   90.00
#
_symmetry.space_group_name_H-M   'P 1'
#
loop_
_entity.id
_entity.type
_entity.pdbx_description
1 polymer ?
#
loop_
_entity_poly.entity_id
_entity_poly.type
_entity_poly.pdbx_seq_one_letter_code
_entity_poly.pdbx_strand_id
1 'polypeptide(L)'
;DNVGDNVGDVAGMGADLYESYVGSIVAASAVAIVGAARDELSPATVLLPFAIAAVGILAALIGSFLVRTRENASQDDLLRTLRTAVWTASGLVVPAIAVLTLNSGICGDKMVYLSMFNDHDVPITSQEFLRGASYLDHLKVWGVDYLDKCGYSFYSSDPFVAAILDHAKSHKRILTREDKVLSEVTKFATA
;
A
#
# COMPACT_ATOMS: atom_id res chain seq x y z
N ASP A 1 8.16 -5.05 -49.21
CA ASP A 1 9.01 -5.09 -48.02
C ASP A 1 9.07 -3.79 -47.29
N ASN A 2 10.11 -2.97 -47.37
CA ASN A 2 10.37 -1.91 -46.38
C ASN A 2 9.23 -0.88 -46.15
N VAL A 3 8.38 -0.62 -47.16
CA VAL A 3 7.18 0.24 -46.99
C VAL A 3 6.09 -0.52 -46.21
N GLY A 4 5.94 -1.82 -46.47
CA GLY A 4 5.03 -2.71 -45.76
C GLY A 4 5.36 -2.82 -44.28
N ASP A 5 6.63 -2.91 -43.90
CA ASP A 5 7.04 -2.99 -42.48
C ASP A 5 6.64 -1.71 -41.70
N ASN A 6 6.74 -0.54 -42.34
CA ASN A 6 6.33 0.72 -41.71
C ASN A 6 4.79 0.87 -41.63
N VAL A 7 4.07 0.44 -42.67
CA VAL A 7 2.61 0.61 -42.75
C VAL A 7 1.87 -0.47 -41.94
N GLY A 8 2.35 -1.71 -41.99
CA GLY A 8 1.78 -2.84 -41.26
C GLY A 8 2.28 -2.89 -39.82
N ASP A 9 3.57 -3.13 -39.64
CA ASP A 9 4.12 -3.47 -38.30
C ASP A 9 4.20 -2.25 -37.39
N VAL A 10 4.44 -1.04 -37.91
CA VAL A 10 4.50 0.17 -37.08
C VAL A 10 3.14 0.85 -36.96
N ALA A 11 2.55 1.28 -38.08
CA ALA A 11 1.29 2.03 -38.04
C ALA A 11 0.10 1.15 -37.62
N GLY A 12 0.02 -0.09 -38.13
CA GLY A 12 -1.04 -1.04 -37.78
C GLY A 12 -0.98 -1.47 -36.32
N MET A 13 0.18 -1.96 -35.86
CA MET A 13 0.36 -2.36 -34.46
C MET A 13 0.16 -1.19 -33.49
N GLY A 14 0.60 0.01 -33.86
CA GLY A 14 0.40 1.22 -33.05
C GLY A 14 -1.08 1.57 -32.87
N ALA A 15 -1.87 1.49 -33.94
CA ALA A 15 -3.32 1.74 -33.89
C ALA A 15 -4.06 0.68 -33.06
N ASP A 16 -3.71 -0.59 -33.23
CA ASP A 16 -4.30 -1.72 -32.49
C ASP A 16 -4.05 -1.59 -30.97
N LEU A 17 -2.82 -1.27 -30.57
CA LEU A 17 -2.47 -1.02 -29.17
C LEU A 17 -3.19 0.21 -28.61
N TYR A 18 -3.35 1.28 -29.40
CA TYR A 18 -4.10 2.46 -28.97
C TYR A 18 -5.58 2.15 -28.73
N GLU A 19 -6.22 1.43 -29.64
CA GLU A 19 -7.63 1.03 -29.51
C GLU A 19 -7.85 0.17 -28.27
N SER A 20 -7.01 -0.86 -28.07
CA SER A 20 -7.09 -1.73 -26.90
C SER A 20 -6.82 -0.97 -25.59
N TYR A 21 -5.85 -0.06 -25.58
CA TYR A 21 -5.50 0.73 -24.40
C TYR A 21 -6.63 1.68 -23.99
N VAL A 22 -7.11 2.50 -24.92
CA VAL A 22 -8.23 3.43 -24.66
C VAL A 22 -9.51 2.65 -24.35
N GLY A 23 -9.79 1.57 -25.09
CA GLY A 23 -10.94 0.71 -24.87
C GLY A 23 -10.97 0.14 -23.45
N SER A 24 -9.84 -0.32 -22.92
CA SER A 24 -9.75 -0.83 -21.55
C SER A 24 -10.05 0.24 -20.48
N ILE A 25 -9.54 1.46 -20.66
CA ILE A 25 -9.76 2.59 -19.74
C ILE A 25 -11.24 3.00 -19.75
N VAL A 26 -11.83 3.12 -20.94
CA VAL A 26 -13.25 3.49 -21.11
C VAL A 26 -14.16 2.41 -20.54
N ALA A 27 -13.87 1.13 -20.81
CA ALA A 27 -14.65 0.01 -20.27
C ALA A 27 -14.62 -0.02 -18.73
N ALA A 28 -13.45 0.12 -18.12
CA ALA A 28 -13.32 0.20 -16.66
C ALA A 28 -14.04 1.42 -16.08
N SER A 29 -13.97 2.56 -16.76
CA SER A 29 -14.67 3.79 -16.36
C SER A 29 -16.20 3.60 -16.42
N ALA A 30 -16.70 2.93 -17.45
CA ALA A 30 -18.12 2.63 -17.59
C ALA A 30 -18.62 1.72 -16.45
N VAL A 31 -17.85 0.69 -16.08
CA VAL A 31 -18.16 -0.16 -14.92
C VAL A 31 -18.21 0.67 -13.63
N ALA A 32 -17.24 1.57 -13.42
CA ALA A 32 -17.24 2.45 -12.26
C ALA A 32 -18.46 3.38 -12.21
N ILE A 33 -18.90 3.93 -13.35
CA ILE A 33 -20.11 4.76 -13.45
C ILE A 33 -21.36 3.95 -13.09
N VAL A 34 -21.49 2.73 -13.61
CA VAL A 34 -22.64 1.86 -13.30
C VAL A 34 -22.67 1.48 -11.82
N GLY A 35 -21.52 1.14 -11.23
CA GLY A 35 -21.44 0.85 -9.80
C GLY A 35 -21.77 2.07 -8.93
N ALA A 36 -21.35 3.27 -9.34
CA ALA A 36 -21.71 4.51 -8.65
C ALA A 36 -23.20 4.83 -8.75
N ALA A 37 -23.84 4.56 -9.89
CA ALA A 37 -25.29 4.73 -10.05
C ALA A 37 -26.12 3.76 -9.19
N ARG A 38 -25.50 2.68 -8.70
CA ARG A 38 -26.10 1.66 -7.83
C ARG A 38 -25.74 1.83 -6.35
N ASP A 39 -25.06 2.93 -5.99
CA ASP A 39 -24.48 3.16 -4.66
C ASP A 39 -23.51 2.06 -4.18
N GLU A 40 -22.96 1.26 -5.10
CA GLU A 40 -22.00 0.18 -4.80
C GLU A 40 -20.55 0.70 -4.81
N LEU A 41 -20.28 1.78 -5.55
CA LEU A 41 -18.95 2.39 -5.68
C LEU A 41 -19.03 3.90 -5.48
N SER A 42 -17.94 4.50 -4.99
CA SER A 42 -17.83 5.95 -4.97
C SER A 42 -17.77 6.51 -6.40
N PRO A 43 -18.44 7.64 -6.72
CA PRO A 43 -18.28 8.30 -8.02
C PRO A 43 -16.82 8.64 -8.38
N ALA A 44 -15.96 8.82 -7.37
CA ALA A 44 -14.53 9.06 -7.57
C ALA A 44 -13.80 7.86 -8.23
N THR A 45 -14.36 6.64 -8.15
CA THR A 45 -13.77 5.40 -8.70
C THR A 45 -13.56 5.48 -10.22
N VAL A 46 -14.30 6.34 -10.92
CA VAL A 46 -14.10 6.59 -12.37
C VAL A 46 -12.69 7.09 -12.69
N LEU A 47 -12.03 7.77 -11.75
CA LEU A 47 -10.66 8.27 -11.91
C LEU A 47 -9.61 7.16 -11.83
N LEU A 48 -9.95 5.99 -11.27
CA LEU A 48 -9.01 4.90 -11.03
C LEU A 48 -8.30 4.39 -12.31
N PRO A 49 -8.99 4.02 -13.40
CA PRO A 49 -8.32 3.55 -14.61
C PRO A 49 -7.39 4.61 -15.24
N PHE A 50 -7.75 5.89 -15.15
CA PHE A 50 -6.90 6.99 -15.61
C PHE A 50 -5.64 7.17 -14.75
N ALA A 51 -5.77 7.04 -13.43
CA ALA A 51 -4.63 7.11 -12.52
C ALA A 51 -3.66 5.92 -12.72
N ILE A 52 -4.20 4.72 -12.90
CA ILE A 52 -3.40 3.51 -13.25
C ILE A 52 -2.66 3.72 -14.57
N ALA A 53 -3.35 4.23 -15.60
CA ALA A 53 -2.76 4.59 -16.88
C ALA A 53 -1.59 5.60 -16.74
N ALA A 54 -1.78 6.66 -15.96
CA ALA A 54 -0.75 7.67 -15.72
C ALA A 54 0.49 7.09 -15.02
N VAL A 55 0.30 6.25 -13.99
CA VAL A 55 1.39 5.55 -13.30
C VAL A 55 2.11 4.61 -14.26
N GLY A 56 1.38 3.88 -15.10
CA GLY A 56 1.93 3.00 -16.12
C GLY A 56 2.83 3.73 -17.12
N ILE A 57 2.41 4.91 -17.60
CA ILE A 57 3.20 5.75 -18.50
C ILE A 57 4.52 6.17 -17.84
N LEU A 58 4.47 6.64 -16.58
CA LEU A 58 5.67 7.04 -15.85
C LEU A 58 6.63 5.86 -15.63
N ALA A 59 6.11 4.68 -15.27
CA ALA A 59 6.92 3.49 -15.09
C ALA A 59 7.54 3.01 -16.42
N ALA A 60 6.81 3.10 -17.53
CA ALA A 60 7.32 2.77 -18.86
C ALA A 60 8.44 3.73 -19.29
N LEU A 61 8.32 5.03 -18.98
CA LEU A 61 9.38 6.01 -19.21
C LEU A 61 10.64 5.66 -18.41
N ILE A 62 10.50 5.28 -17.13
CA ILE A 62 11.65 4.87 -16.31
C ILE A 62 12.28 3.58 -16.87
N GLY A 63 11.45 2.59 -17.23
CA GLY A 63 11.91 1.32 -17.80
C GLY A 63 12.67 1.50 -19.12
N SER A 64 12.25 2.44 -19.97
CA SER A 64 12.90 2.67 -21.26
C SER A 64 14.31 3.26 -21.12
N PHE A 65 14.55 4.13 -20.13
CA PHE A 65 15.89 4.67 -19.85
C PHE A 65 16.90 3.62 -19.36
N LEU A 66 16.42 2.47 -18.89
CA LEU A 66 17.26 1.37 -18.41
C LEU A 66 17.66 0.40 -19.52
N VAL A 67 17.02 0.48 -20.69
CA VAL A 67 17.37 -0.34 -21.85
C VAL A 67 18.70 0.13 -22.43
N ARG A 68 19.73 -0.70 -22.33
CA ARG A 68 21.06 -0.45 -22.91
C ARG A 68 21.57 -1.72 -23.59
N THR A 69 21.94 -1.59 -24.86
CA THR A 69 22.52 -2.67 -25.65
C THR A 69 24.02 -2.43 -25.88
N ARG A 70 24.75 -3.49 -26.22
CA ARG A 70 26.18 -3.44 -26.56
C ARG A 70 26.37 -3.81 -28.02
N GLU A 71 27.46 -3.35 -28.63
CA GLU A 71 27.87 -3.81 -29.96
C GLU A 71 28.21 -5.31 -29.91
N ASN A 72 27.81 -6.05 -30.95
CA ASN A 72 27.91 -7.53 -31.04
C ASN A 72 27.08 -8.31 -29.99
N ALA A 73 25.97 -7.75 -29.51
CA ALA A 73 25.03 -8.45 -28.65
C ALA A 73 24.38 -9.65 -29.37
N SER A 74 24.26 -10.78 -28.66
CA SER A 74 23.52 -11.93 -29.17
C SER A 74 22.01 -11.68 -29.12
N GLN A 75 21.22 -12.50 -29.83
CA GLN A 75 19.75 -12.40 -29.78
C GLN A 75 19.20 -12.59 -28.36
N ASP A 76 19.81 -13.47 -27.56
CA ASP A 76 19.39 -13.67 -26.16
C ASP A 76 19.67 -12.42 -25.32
N ASP A 77 20.78 -11.73 -25.55
CA ASP A 77 21.12 -10.47 -24.86
C ASP A 77 20.12 -9.36 -25.19
N LEU A 78 19.67 -9.26 -26.44
CA LEU A 78 18.64 -8.29 -26.85
C LEU A 78 17.31 -8.56 -26.16
N LEU A 79 16.86 -9.83 -26.17
CA LEU A 79 15.62 -10.22 -25.51
C LEU A 79 15.68 -10.01 -24.00
N ARG A 80 16.82 -10.27 -23.36
CA ARG A 80 17.04 -9.97 -21.94
C ARG A 80 16.95 -8.47 -21.66
N THR A 81 17.51 -7.65 -22.53
CA THR A 81 17.48 -6.18 -22.38
C THR A 81 16.04 -5.65 -22.48
N LEU A 82 15.26 -6.12 -23.46
CA LEU A 82 13.85 -5.75 -23.60
C LEU A 82 13.01 -6.22 -22.41
N ARG A 83 13.21 -7.46 -21.94
CA ARG A 83 12.54 -7.97 -20.74
C ARG A 83 12.88 -7.14 -19.51
N THR A 84 14.11 -6.65 -19.38
CA THR A 84 14.52 -5.82 -18.23
C THR A 84 13.67 -4.56 -18.13
N ALA A 85 13.34 -3.92 -19.26
CA ALA A 85 12.41 -2.78 -19.28
C ALA A 85 11.02 -3.17 -18.76
N VAL A 86 10.47 -4.29 -19.25
CA VAL A 86 9.15 -4.79 -18.87
C VAL A 86 9.11 -5.15 -17.38
N TRP A 87 10.08 -5.92 -16.89
CA TRP A 87 10.17 -6.31 -15.48
C TRP A 87 10.34 -5.11 -14.56
N THR A 88 11.12 -4.10 -14.97
CA THR A 88 11.29 -2.89 -14.18
C THR A 88 10.00 -2.09 -14.13
N ALA A 89 9.32 -1.91 -15.27
CA ALA A 89 8.03 -1.24 -15.30
C ALA A 89 6.99 -1.98 -14.45
N SER A 90 6.86 -3.30 -14.58
CA SER A 90 5.95 -4.11 -13.75
C SER A 90 6.27 -4.04 -12.27
N GLY A 91 7.56 -4.10 -11.91
CA GLY A 91 8.04 -3.98 -10.54
C GLY A 91 7.76 -2.62 -9.91
N LEU A 92 7.63 -1.56 -10.71
CA LEU A 92 7.21 -0.23 -10.26
C LEU A 92 5.68 -0.09 -10.20
N VAL A 93 4.96 -0.56 -11.22
CA VAL A 93 3.52 -0.37 -11.36
C VAL A 93 2.74 -1.12 -10.28
N VAL A 94 3.04 -2.39 -10.02
CA VAL A 94 2.28 -3.21 -9.05
C VAL A 94 2.24 -2.58 -7.65
N PRO A 95 3.39 -2.23 -7.00
CA PRO A 95 3.35 -1.59 -5.70
C PRO A 95 2.77 -0.18 -5.76
N ALA A 96 3.02 0.58 -6.84
CA ALA A 96 2.47 1.93 -6.97
C ALA A 96 0.95 1.93 -7.05
N ILE A 97 0.34 0.98 -7.78
CA ILE A 97 -1.11 0.80 -7.82
C ILE A 97 -1.64 0.44 -6.43
N ALA A 98 -1.00 -0.48 -5.71
CA ALA A 98 -1.43 -0.86 -4.36
C ALA A 98 -1.39 0.34 -3.39
N VAL A 99 -0.34 1.15 -3.45
CA VAL A 99 -0.23 2.38 -2.64
C VAL A 99 -1.30 3.39 -3.05
N LEU A 100 -1.53 3.58 -4.34
CA LEU A 100 -2.54 4.48 -4.87
C LEU A 100 -3.95 4.07 -4.40
N THR A 101 -4.35 2.81 -4.55
CA THR A 101 -5.69 2.33 -4.20
C THR A 101 -5.96 2.42 -2.70
N LEU A 102 -4.97 2.08 -1.87
CA LEU A 102 -5.11 2.07 -0.41
C LEU A 102 -5.10 3.47 0.22
N ASN A 103 -4.37 4.43 -0.35
CA ASN A 103 -4.20 5.75 0.27
C ASN A 103 -5.07 6.84 -0.34
N SER A 104 -5.52 6.69 -1.59
CA SER A 104 -6.29 7.74 -2.27
C SER A 104 -7.75 7.82 -1.83
N GLY A 105 -8.30 6.75 -1.23
CA GLY A 105 -9.72 6.62 -0.94
C GLY A 105 -10.61 6.49 -2.19
N ILE A 106 -10.02 6.44 -3.40
CA ILE A 106 -10.74 6.31 -4.68
C ILE A 106 -11.55 5.03 -4.72
N CYS A 107 -11.03 3.96 -4.15
CA CYS A 107 -11.67 2.65 -4.09
C CYS A 107 -12.66 2.50 -2.91
N GLY A 108 -12.79 3.51 -2.05
CA GLY A 108 -13.62 3.45 -0.85
C GLY A 108 -12.80 3.41 0.44
N ASP A 109 -13.47 3.15 1.56
CA ASP A 109 -12.83 3.12 2.88
C ASP A 109 -12.04 1.82 3.06
N LYS A 110 -10.74 1.96 3.39
CA LYS A 110 -9.85 0.85 3.73
C LYS A 110 -10.43 -0.08 4.83
N MET A 111 -11.29 0.45 5.70
CA MET A 111 -11.91 -0.32 6.79
C MET A 111 -12.93 -1.33 6.26
N VAL A 112 -13.62 -1.00 5.16
CA VAL A 112 -14.49 -1.95 4.44
C VAL A 112 -13.65 -3.08 3.84
N TYR A 113 -12.51 -2.76 3.24
CA TYR A 113 -11.60 -3.76 2.65
C TYR A 113 -10.98 -4.71 3.67
N LEU A 114 -10.67 -4.21 4.87
CA LEU A 114 -10.15 -5.02 5.97
C LEU A 114 -11.26 -5.71 6.78
N SER A 115 -12.52 -5.61 6.33
CA SER A 115 -13.70 -6.15 7.02
C SER A 115 -13.78 -5.73 8.49
N MET A 116 -13.46 -4.47 8.76
CA MET A 116 -13.48 -3.89 10.10
C MET A 116 -14.81 -3.15 10.32
N PHE A 117 -15.77 -3.85 10.90
CA PHE A 117 -17.10 -3.33 11.22
C PHE A 117 -17.31 -3.30 12.74
N ASN A 118 -18.16 -2.40 13.22
CA ASN A 118 -18.65 -2.40 14.59
C ASN A 118 -19.79 -3.42 14.78
N ASP A 119 -20.29 -3.54 16.01
CA ASP A 119 -21.39 -4.47 16.36
C ASP A 119 -22.73 -4.15 15.65
N HIS A 120 -22.80 -3.08 14.86
CA HIS A 120 -23.95 -2.64 14.08
C HIS A 120 -23.72 -2.74 12.56
N ASP A 121 -22.71 -3.51 12.12
CA ASP A 121 -22.32 -3.68 10.71
C ASP A 121 -21.93 -2.38 9.99
N VAL A 122 -21.57 -1.34 10.74
CA VAL A 122 -21.06 -0.07 10.19
C VAL A 122 -19.53 -0.10 10.19
N PRO A 123 -18.86 0.30 9.09
CA PRO A 123 -17.40 0.35 9.04
C PRO A 123 -16.84 1.23 10.17
N ILE A 124 -15.85 0.73 10.90
CA ILE A 124 -15.23 1.52 11.98
C ILE A 124 -14.49 2.71 11.38
N THR A 125 -14.55 3.85 12.05
CA THR A 125 -13.80 5.03 11.61
C THR A 125 -12.31 4.85 11.86
N SER A 126 -11.47 5.57 11.11
CA SER A 126 -10.01 5.58 11.35
C SER A 126 -9.65 6.00 12.79
N GLN A 127 -10.47 6.83 13.45
CA GLN A 127 -10.24 7.24 14.83
C GLN A 127 -10.56 6.11 15.83
N GLU A 128 -11.63 5.35 15.59
CA GLU A 128 -11.98 4.18 16.41
C GLU A 128 -10.95 3.07 16.28
N PHE A 129 -10.48 2.81 15.05
CA PHE A 129 -9.37 1.88 14.82
C PHE A 129 -8.11 2.28 15.61
N LEU A 130 -7.72 3.56 15.56
CA LEU A 130 -6.56 4.06 16.30
C LEU A 130 -6.76 3.97 17.83
N ARG A 131 -7.98 4.22 18.33
CA ARG A 131 -8.31 4.02 19.75
C ARG A 131 -8.21 2.56 20.16
N GLY A 132 -8.72 1.63 19.35
CA GLY A 132 -8.60 0.19 19.57
C GLY A 132 -7.14 -0.28 19.58
N ALA A 133 -6.34 0.20 18.63
CA ALA A 133 -4.91 -0.07 18.59
C ALA A 133 -4.19 0.47 19.85
N SER A 134 -4.52 1.69 20.27
CA SER A 134 -4.00 2.28 21.52
C SER A 134 -4.42 1.49 22.76
N TYR A 135 -5.65 0.97 22.81
CA TYR A 135 -6.11 0.14 23.92
C TYR A 135 -5.33 -1.18 24.03
N LEU A 136 -5.11 -1.86 22.90
CA LEU A 136 -4.28 -3.07 22.86
C LEU A 136 -2.83 -2.78 23.27
N ASP A 137 -2.31 -1.61 22.91
CA ASP A 137 -0.98 -1.19 23.35
C ASP A 137 -0.91 -1.01 24.87
N HIS A 138 -1.91 -0.35 25.46
CA HIS A 138 -2.03 -0.19 26.90
C HIS A 138 -2.14 -1.53 27.64
N LEU A 139 -2.92 -2.48 27.08
CA LEU A 139 -3.08 -3.82 27.66
C LEU A 139 -1.76 -4.60 27.67
N LYS A 140 -0.96 -4.50 26.61
CA LYS A 140 0.36 -5.14 26.53
C LYS A 140 1.30 -4.60 27.61
N VAL A 141 1.37 -3.27 27.75
CA VAL A 141 2.22 -2.62 28.76
C VAL A 141 1.77 -3.01 30.17
N TRP A 142 0.47 -2.99 30.44
CA TRP A 142 -0.07 -3.44 31.72
C TRP A 142 0.27 -4.91 32.02
N GLY A 143 0.16 -5.81 31.02
CA GLY A 143 0.47 -7.22 31.19
C GLY A 143 1.95 -7.48 31.52
N VAL A 144 2.86 -6.73 30.90
CA VAL A 144 4.31 -6.81 31.20
C VAL A 144 4.58 -6.35 32.63
N ASP A 145 4.00 -5.22 33.06
CA ASP A 145 4.15 -4.70 34.43
C ASP A 145 3.53 -5.63 35.48
N TYR A 146 2.37 -6.24 35.17
CA TYR A 146 1.72 -7.21 36.05
C TYR A 146 2.57 -8.48 36.24
N LEU A 147 3.13 -9.03 35.16
CA LEU A 147 4.00 -10.21 35.25
C LEU A 147 5.26 -9.94 36.08
N ASP A 148 5.85 -8.74 35.92
CA ASP A 148 7.01 -8.32 36.71
C ASP A 148 6.67 -8.21 38.20
N LYS A 149 5.51 -7.61 38.54
CA LYS A 149 5.00 -7.54 39.92
C LYS A 149 4.69 -8.89 40.55
N CYS A 150 4.27 -9.87 39.73
CA CYS A 150 4.07 -11.25 40.17
C CYS A 150 5.38 -12.06 40.27
N GLY A 151 6.54 -11.46 39.97
CA GLY A 151 7.86 -12.09 40.07
C GLY A 151 8.27 -12.88 38.83
N TYR A 152 7.51 -12.80 37.74
CA TYR A 152 7.85 -13.43 36.46
C TYR A 152 8.60 -12.43 35.56
N SER A 153 9.93 -12.42 35.66
CA SER A 153 10.79 -11.63 34.78
C SER A 153 11.47 -12.52 33.73
N PHE A 154 11.37 -12.11 32.46
CA PHE A 154 12.05 -12.78 31.35
C PHE A 154 13.34 -12.04 31.02
N TYR A 155 14.46 -12.76 31.03
CA TYR A 155 15.77 -12.30 30.58
C TYR A 155 16.43 -13.35 29.68
N SER A 156 17.30 -12.89 28.78
CA SER A 156 18.11 -13.75 27.94
C SER A 156 19.56 -13.26 27.97
N SER A 157 20.50 -14.18 27.99
CA SER A 157 21.93 -13.91 27.83
C SER A 157 22.34 -13.72 26.36
N ASP A 158 21.47 -14.05 25.40
CA ASP A 158 21.69 -13.77 23.99
C ASP A 158 21.37 -12.29 23.66
N PRO A 159 22.29 -11.53 23.04
CA PRO A 159 22.09 -10.10 22.76
C PRO A 159 20.92 -9.78 21.84
N PHE A 160 20.63 -10.64 20.86
CA PHE A 160 19.53 -10.43 19.92
C PHE A 160 18.18 -10.68 20.60
N VAL A 161 18.07 -11.76 21.37
CA VAL A 161 16.87 -12.07 22.16
C VAL A 161 16.64 -11.03 23.25
N ALA A 162 17.71 -10.54 23.89
CA ALA A 162 17.63 -9.44 24.84
C ALA A 162 17.11 -8.15 24.19
N ALA A 163 17.56 -7.80 22.98
CA ALA A 163 17.06 -6.64 22.24
C ALA A 163 15.59 -6.75 21.84
N ILE A 164 15.13 -7.95 21.44
CA ILE A 164 13.70 -8.20 21.17
C ILE A 164 12.87 -8.07 22.45
N LEU A 165 13.34 -8.65 23.55
CA LEU A 165 12.68 -8.55 24.85
C LEU A 165 12.60 -7.10 25.33
N ASP A 166 13.68 -6.33 25.16
CA ASP A 166 13.70 -4.91 25.49
C ASP A 166 12.75 -4.12 24.60
N HIS A 167 12.73 -4.37 23.29
CA HIS A 167 11.79 -3.72 22.37
C HIS A 167 10.31 -4.01 22.70
N ALA A 168 10.02 -5.26 23.09
CA ALA A 168 8.68 -5.66 23.51
C ALA A 168 8.25 -5.00 24.83
N LYS A 169 9.20 -4.76 25.75
CA LYS A 169 8.99 -4.03 27.01
C LYS A 169 8.96 -2.51 26.83
N SER A 170 9.67 -2.00 25.81
CA SER A 170 9.89 -0.57 25.56
C SER A 170 8.88 0.04 24.58
N HIS A 171 7.79 -0.64 24.23
CA HIS A 171 6.76 -0.05 23.39
C HIS A 171 6.21 1.19 24.10
N LYS A 172 6.64 2.35 23.61
CA LYS A 172 6.66 3.60 24.34
C LYS A 172 5.23 4.13 24.44
N ARG A 173 4.65 3.98 25.62
CA ARG A 173 3.43 4.65 26.09
C ARG A 173 3.32 6.06 25.50
N ILE A 174 2.49 6.27 24.48
CA ILE A 174 2.05 7.62 24.12
C ILE A 174 1.09 8.03 25.23
N LEU A 175 1.64 8.64 26.28
CA LEU A 175 0.87 9.16 27.41
C LEU A 175 -0.23 10.07 26.87
N THR A 176 -1.47 9.62 26.94
CA THR A 176 -2.64 10.46 26.73
C THR A 176 -2.60 11.60 27.76
N ARG A 177 -3.29 12.72 27.46
CA ARG A 177 -3.28 13.89 28.35
C ARG A 177 -3.77 13.54 29.77
N GLU A 178 -4.69 12.60 29.87
CA GLU A 178 -5.25 12.09 31.13
C GLU A 178 -4.20 11.33 31.96
N ASP A 179 -3.38 10.49 31.33
CA ASP A 179 -2.30 9.78 31.99
C ASP A 179 -1.23 10.72 32.57
N LYS A 180 -0.93 11.82 31.87
CA LYS A 180 -0.03 12.86 32.39
C LYS A 180 -0.61 13.53 33.62
N VAL A 181 -1.90 13.87 33.58
CA VAL A 181 -2.61 14.49 34.71
C VAL A 181 -2.66 13.54 35.91
N LEU A 182 -3.00 12.26 35.71
CA LEU A 182 -3.00 11.27 36.77
C LEU A 182 -1.61 11.09 37.39
N SER A 183 -0.55 11.09 36.59
CA SER A 183 0.82 10.97 37.12
C SER A 183 1.22 12.16 37.99
N GLU A 184 0.80 13.37 37.63
CA GLU A 184 1.06 14.58 38.43
C GLU A 184 0.21 14.60 39.70
N VAL A 185 -1.08 14.23 39.62
CA VAL A 185 -1.95 14.13 40.80
C VAL A 185 -1.44 13.07 41.79
N THR A 186 -0.93 11.94 41.30
CA THR A 186 -0.39 10.87 42.16
C THR A 186 0.92 11.29 42.83
N LYS A 187 1.78 12.06 42.15
CA LYS A 187 2.97 12.69 42.76
C LYS A 187 2.59 13.68 43.86
N PHE A 188 1.52 14.46 43.66
CA PHE A 188 1.01 15.38 44.69
C PHE A 188 0.38 14.65 45.88
N ALA A 189 -0.21 13.47 45.69
CA ALA A 189 -0.80 12.68 46.77
C ALA A 189 0.22 11.87 47.59
N THR A 190 1.46 11.74 47.11
CA THR A 190 2.55 10.99 47.75
C THR A 190 3.67 11.88 48.30
N ALA A 191 3.53 13.20 48.20
CA ALA A 191 4.37 14.23 48.82
C ALA A 191 3.67 14.82 50.06
#